data_AF-A0A0D8XFC3-F1
#
_entry.id   AF-A0A0D8XFC3-F1
#
_cell.length_a   1.000
_cell.length_b   1.000
_cell.length_c   1.000
_cell.angle_alpha   90.00
_cell.angle_beta   90.00
_cell.angle_gamma   90.00
#
_symmetry.space_group_name_H-M   'P 1'
#
loop_
_entity.id
_entity.type
_entity.pdbx_description
1 polymer ?
#
loop_
_entity_poly.entity_id
_entity_poly.type
_entity_poly.pdbx_seq_one_letter_code
_entity_poly.pdbx_strand_id
1 'polypeptide(L)'
;MSSYHPRKNIEAVCLVDIDDKKLSEVLKDHYGCKIIPRNDKESYPNKDLVYIFAHFDTIEFQELLDSFIISSTLVWNMYRKNLPLPFPRPKRPLYCEKLSNFNFILRASNEGERVSWCTIVRYMGGHVKREPSATTNFLITDQAKGKAFRQCVSLGQKVLLSSWLHECWEHKDDFDFDPFSVEMINKHRIGVFERLKIFVYGFDDTEDDDIKQNIIRNRSFFIYFLKFFCVRCGKIVDDVSDATHCVINTSKDLNQLPQLDNQRLVTNEWVWTSINIENCANEESYHPGAPFSQNFTSGPSLSAVTTTDRSVSEGANSVYEAGVGDKTHKTSKAFQVCLEIYETEVSYLNALKLLVGVKEELDLLLDEGVVLLHKSEVSLIFGKILPIMTVHQGIIARLKVILDNWKSDADVAQVWIDSFDDLNRVYAPYSNTHDTAVDALGAADKANPRVHAFLRVC
;
A
#
# COMPACT_ATOMS: atom_id res chain seq x y z
N MET A 1 11.57 -13.45 -18.76
CA MET A 1 11.57 -13.75 -20.21
C MET A 1 10.23 -13.33 -20.80
N SER A 2 10.20 -12.19 -21.49
CA SER A 2 9.00 -11.67 -22.16
C SER A 2 8.77 -12.46 -23.45
N SER A 3 7.66 -13.17 -23.56
CA SER A 3 7.26 -13.86 -24.80
C SER A 3 6.81 -12.81 -25.82
N TYR A 4 7.75 -12.30 -26.60
CA TYR A 4 7.49 -11.46 -27.76
C TYR A 4 6.77 -12.29 -28.83
N HIS A 5 5.44 -12.21 -28.88
CA HIS A 5 4.71 -12.52 -30.11
C HIS A 5 4.92 -11.37 -31.10
N PRO A 6 5.12 -11.64 -32.40
CA PRO A 6 5.21 -10.58 -33.40
C PRO A 6 3.91 -9.77 -33.34
N ARG A 7 4.02 -8.48 -33.00
CA ARG A 7 2.86 -7.58 -32.93
C ARG A 7 2.30 -7.43 -34.34
N LYS A 8 1.12 -7.99 -34.57
CA LYS A 8 0.34 -7.79 -35.78
C LYS A 8 0.07 -6.29 -35.93
N ASN A 9 0.39 -5.71 -37.08
CA ASN A 9 0.11 -4.30 -37.34
C ASN A 9 -1.39 -4.12 -37.68
N ILE A 10 -1.94 -2.98 -37.30
CA ILE A 10 -3.31 -2.61 -37.65
C ILE A 10 -3.33 -2.11 -39.09
N GLU A 11 -3.94 -2.87 -39.99
CA GLU A 11 -3.99 -2.53 -41.42
C GLU A 11 -5.22 -1.71 -41.81
N ALA A 12 -6.33 -1.90 -41.09
CA ALA A 12 -7.60 -1.24 -41.38
C ALA A 12 -8.33 -0.85 -40.10
N VAL A 13 -8.91 0.36 -40.14
CA VAL A 13 -9.62 0.96 -39.02
C VAL A 13 -10.97 1.53 -39.46
N CYS A 14 -11.96 1.48 -38.57
CA CYS A 14 -13.25 2.13 -38.74
C CYS A 14 -13.43 3.16 -37.61
N LEU A 15 -13.52 4.43 -37.97
CA LEU A 15 -13.82 5.50 -37.02
C LEU A 15 -15.33 5.48 -36.73
N VAL A 16 -15.70 5.32 -35.47
CA VAL A 16 -17.10 5.30 -35.03
C VAL A 16 -17.37 6.56 -34.23
N ASP A 17 -18.30 7.37 -34.73
CA ASP A 17 -18.76 8.63 -34.10
C ASP A 17 -17.64 9.64 -33.84
N ILE A 18 -16.59 9.62 -34.68
CA ILE A 18 -15.46 10.56 -34.64
C ILE A 18 -15.37 11.31 -35.96
N ASP A 19 -15.56 12.63 -35.92
CA ASP A 19 -15.30 13.54 -37.03
C ASP A 19 -14.02 14.36 -36.78
N ASP A 20 -12.90 13.66 -36.63
CA ASP A 20 -11.58 14.26 -36.44
C ASP A 20 -10.70 13.99 -37.68
N LYS A 21 -10.53 15.03 -38.51
CA LYS A 21 -9.69 14.99 -39.71
C LYS A 21 -8.23 14.74 -39.38
N LYS A 22 -7.74 15.31 -38.27
CA LYS A 22 -6.35 15.17 -37.85
C LYS A 22 -6.07 13.74 -37.41
N LEU A 23 -7.00 13.10 -36.71
CA LEU A 23 -6.91 11.68 -36.36
C LEU A 23 -6.85 10.81 -37.63
N SER A 24 -7.67 11.13 -38.62
CA SER A 24 -7.71 10.42 -39.91
C SER A 24 -6.39 10.55 -40.69
N GLU A 25 -5.77 11.73 -40.69
CA GLU A 25 -4.45 11.97 -41.28
C GLU A 25 -3.37 11.17 -40.54
N VAL A 26 -3.34 11.22 -39.21
CA VAL A 26 -2.37 10.45 -38.40
C VAL A 26 -2.48 8.95 -38.67
N LEU A 27 -3.69 8.40 -38.73
CA LEU A 27 -3.91 6.98 -38.99
C LEU A 27 -3.42 6.56 -40.39
N LYS A 28 -3.60 7.41 -41.41
CA LYS A 28 -3.16 7.13 -42.78
C LYS A 28 -1.67 7.35 -42.97
N ASP A 29 -1.16 8.52 -42.58
CA ASP A 29 0.16 8.98 -42.97
C ASP A 29 1.25 8.45 -42.04
N HIS A 30 0.96 8.38 -40.73
CA HIS A 30 1.92 7.90 -39.75
C HIS A 30 1.83 6.38 -39.54
N TYR A 31 0.61 5.84 -39.45
CA TYR A 31 0.40 4.42 -39.16
C TYR A 31 0.09 3.55 -40.39
N GLY A 32 -0.15 4.14 -41.57
CA GLY A 32 -0.41 3.38 -42.80
C GLY A 32 -1.75 2.64 -42.82
N CYS A 33 -2.70 2.99 -41.95
CA CYS A 33 -3.98 2.32 -41.83
C CYS A 33 -4.97 2.75 -42.93
N LYS A 34 -5.71 1.79 -43.49
CA LYS A 34 -6.85 2.05 -44.37
C LYS A 34 -8.08 2.40 -43.54
N ILE A 35 -8.67 3.57 -43.77
CA ILE A 35 -9.90 3.98 -43.09
C ILE A 35 -11.11 3.45 -43.88
N ILE A 36 -11.90 2.59 -43.25
CA ILE A 36 -13.11 1.99 -43.82
C ILE A 36 -14.33 2.72 -43.28
N PRO A 37 -15.21 3.27 -44.15
CA PRO A 37 -16.48 3.86 -43.72
C PRO A 37 -17.39 2.82 -43.05
N ARG A 38 -18.16 3.24 -42.04
CA ARG A 38 -19.07 2.34 -41.30
C ARG A 38 -20.07 1.60 -42.21
N ASN A 39 -20.58 2.29 -43.23
CA ASN A 39 -21.57 1.74 -44.16
C ASN A 39 -21.00 0.68 -45.11
N ASP A 40 -19.67 0.70 -45.33
CA ASP A 40 -18.98 -0.23 -46.22
C ASP A 40 -18.41 -1.44 -45.46
N LYS A 41 -18.83 -1.66 -44.21
CA LYS A 41 -18.36 -2.76 -43.36
C LYS A 41 -18.57 -4.14 -44.01
N GLU A 42 -19.66 -4.32 -44.77
CA GLU A 42 -19.93 -5.57 -45.50
C GLU A 42 -18.96 -5.83 -46.66
N SER A 43 -18.34 -4.77 -47.21
CA SER A 43 -17.33 -4.87 -48.27
C SER A 43 -15.94 -5.27 -47.76
N TYR A 44 -15.74 -5.24 -46.43
CA TYR A 44 -14.49 -5.62 -45.79
C TYR A 44 -14.63 -6.99 -45.08
N PRO A 45 -14.36 -8.12 -45.77
CA PRO A 45 -14.54 -9.46 -45.23
C PRO A 45 -13.49 -9.83 -44.15
N ASN A 46 -12.56 -8.94 -43.84
CA ASN A 46 -11.44 -9.23 -42.96
C ASN A 46 -11.86 -9.19 -41.48
N LYS A 47 -11.55 -10.26 -40.75
CA LYS A 47 -11.86 -10.40 -39.33
C LYS A 47 -11.07 -9.43 -38.44
N ASP A 48 -10.05 -8.76 -38.97
CA ASP A 48 -9.10 -7.93 -38.24
C ASP A 48 -9.37 -6.42 -38.27
N LEU A 49 -10.55 -5.99 -38.73
CA LEU A 49 -10.94 -4.58 -38.70
C LEU A 49 -11.02 -4.06 -37.26
N VAL A 50 -10.30 -2.97 -36.97
CA VAL A 50 -10.28 -2.34 -35.64
C VAL A 50 -11.21 -1.13 -35.63
N TYR A 51 -12.13 -1.08 -34.67
CA TYR A 51 -13.02 0.05 -34.45
C TYR A 51 -12.39 1.03 -33.46
N ILE A 52 -12.46 2.31 -33.78
CA ILE A 52 -11.95 3.40 -32.95
C ILE A 52 -13.13 4.21 -32.45
N PHE A 53 -13.24 4.35 -31.13
CA PHE A 53 -14.28 5.12 -30.46
C PHE A 53 -13.68 6.26 -29.63
N ALA A 54 -14.41 7.36 -29.47
CA ALA A 54 -14.03 8.40 -28.51
C ALA A 54 -14.34 7.97 -27.07
N HIS A 55 -15.50 7.33 -26.87
CA HIS A 55 -16.02 6.95 -25.55
C HIS A 55 -16.58 5.52 -25.57
N PHE A 56 -16.47 4.82 -24.45
CA PHE A 56 -16.87 3.40 -24.29
C PHE A 56 -18.22 3.27 -23.54
N ASP A 57 -19.13 4.20 -23.80
CA ASP A 57 -20.44 4.32 -23.17
C ASP A 57 -21.59 4.48 -24.19
N THR A 58 -21.27 4.50 -25.49
CA THR A 58 -22.27 4.63 -26.56
C THR A 58 -22.99 3.31 -26.84
N ILE A 59 -24.17 3.39 -27.48
CA ILE A 59 -24.97 2.21 -27.84
C ILE A 59 -24.23 1.39 -28.90
N GLU A 60 -23.62 2.09 -29.85
CA GLU A 60 -22.80 1.55 -30.94
C GLU A 60 -21.60 0.76 -30.41
N PHE A 61 -21.01 1.23 -29.31
CA PHE A 61 -19.93 0.52 -28.62
C PHE A 61 -20.42 -0.82 -28.08
N GLN A 62 -21.60 -0.85 -27.43
CA GLN A 62 -22.20 -2.08 -26.89
C GLN A 62 -22.49 -3.11 -28.00
N GLU A 63 -23.00 -2.65 -29.14
CA GLU A 63 -23.26 -3.50 -30.31
C GLU A 63 -21.99 -4.15 -30.88
N LEU A 64 -20.83 -3.48 -30.74
CA LEU A 64 -19.56 -3.88 -31.33
C LEU A 64 -18.58 -4.52 -30.35
N LEU A 65 -18.97 -4.77 -29.09
CA LEU A 65 -18.09 -5.29 -28.03
C LEU A 65 -17.32 -6.58 -28.38
N ASP A 66 -17.86 -7.40 -29.27
CA ASP A 66 -17.21 -8.63 -29.74
C ASP A 66 -16.11 -8.40 -30.79
N SER A 67 -15.95 -7.15 -31.25
CA SER A 67 -14.97 -6.73 -32.25
C SER A 67 -13.63 -6.31 -31.62
N PHE A 68 -12.66 -6.00 -32.47
CA PHE A 68 -11.41 -5.35 -32.07
C PHE A 68 -11.65 -3.86 -31.86
N ILE A 69 -11.53 -3.37 -30.62
CA ILE A 69 -11.84 -1.98 -30.28
C ILE A 69 -10.66 -1.31 -29.58
N ILE A 70 -10.34 -0.09 -30.01
CA ILE A 70 -9.45 0.83 -29.29
C ILE A 70 -10.12 2.22 -29.16
N SER A 71 -9.62 3.08 -28.28
CA SER A 71 -10.07 4.48 -28.24
C SER A 71 -9.22 5.40 -29.11
N SER A 72 -9.76 6.57 -29.46
CA SER A 72 -8.99 7.67 -30.04
C SER A 72 -7.92 8.20 -29.08
N THR A 73 -8.20 8.25 -27.77
CA THR A 73 -7.24 8.63 -26.72
C THR A 73 -5.98 7.76 -26.76
N LEU A 74 -6.14 6.46 -26.97
CA LEU A 74 -5.02 5.55 -27.13
C LEU A 74 -4.19 5.90 -28.37
N VAL A 75 -4.82 6.13 -29.51
CA VAL A 75 -4.13 6.50 -30.77
C VAL A 75 -3.30 7.77 -30.56
N TRP A 76 -3.87 8.80 -29.94
CA TRP A 76 -3.16 10.04 -29.64
C TRP A 76 -1.97 9.85 -28.71
N ASN A 77 -2.14 9.04 -27.67
CA ASN A 77 -1.06 8.71 -26.73
C ASN A 77 0.10 7.98 -27.44
N MET A 78 -0.21 7.02 -28.33
CA MET A 78 0.80 6.29 -29.09
C MET A 78 1.51 7.20 -30.10
N TYR A 79 0.76 8.10 -30.76
CA TYR A 79 1.32 9.05 -31.71
C TYR A 79 2.29 10.02 -31.01
N ARG A 80 1.88 10.59 -29.86
CA ARG A 80 2.74 11.48 -29.05
C ARG A 80 4.04 10.79 -28.60
N LYS A 81 3.97 9.47 -28.33
CA LYS A 81 5.13 8.66 -27.92
C LYS A 81 5.92 8.05 -29.09
N ASN A 82 5.48 8.26 -30.33
CA ASN A 82 6.03 7.63 -31.52
C ASN A 82 6.13 6.09 -31.39
N LEU A 83 5.08 5.47 -30.86
CA LEU A 83 4.98 4.02 -30.64
C LEU A 83 3.96 3.40 -31.60
N PRO A 84 4.13 2.11 -31.98
CA PRO A 84 3.18 1.41 -32.84
C PRO A 84 1.85 1.18 -32.13
N LEU A 85 0.73 1.26 -32.86
CA LEU A 85 -0.58 0.97 -32.30
C LEU A 85 -0.66 -0.48 -31.80
N PRO A 86 -1.14 -0.71 -30.56
CA PRO A 86 -1.30 -2.06 -30.04
C PRO A 86 -2.52 -2.72 -30.70
N PHE A 87 -2.34 -3.93 -31.22
CA PHE A 87 -3.46 -4.71 -31.73
C PHE A 87 -4.29 -5.24 -30.54
N PRO A 88 -5.57 -4.83 -30.38
CA PRO A 88 -6.37 -5.25 -29.23
C PRO A 88 -6.71 -6.74 -29.32
N ARG A 89 -7.04 -7.36 -28.17
CA ARG A 89 -7.54 -8.74 -28.17
C ARG A 89 -9.06 -8.76 -28.43
N PRO A 90 -9.62 -9.84 -28.97
CA PRO A 90 -11.06 -9.96 -29.12
C PRO A 90 -11.75 -9.82 -27.77
N LYS A 91 -12.90 -9.14 -27.70
CA LYS A 91 -13.67 -8.89 -26.46
C LYS A 91 -12.87 -8.18 -25.37
N ARG A 92 -11.80 -7.47 -25.75
CA ARG A 92 -10.95 -6.67 -24.84
C ARG A 92 -10.71 -5.30 -25.46
N PRO A 93 -11.73 -4.42 -25.45
CA PRO A 93 -11.55 -3.03 -25.81
C PRO A 93 -10.43 -2.38 -25.01
N LEU A 94 -9.63 -1.53 -25.65
CA LEU A 94 -8.51 -0.84 -25.02
C LEU A 94 -8.65 0.68 -25.14
N TYR A 95 -8.88 1.36 -24.01
CA TYR A 95 -9.06 2.80 -23.93
C TYR A 95 -7.74 3.54 -23.73
N CYS A 96 -6.85 3.02 -22.89
CA CYS A 96 -5.50 3.55 -22.70
C CYS A 96 -4.58 2.44 -22.19
N GLU A 97 -3.27 2.68 -22.15
CA GLU A 97 -2.29 1.71 -21.65
C GLU A 97 -1.68 2.12 -20.30
N LYS A 98 -2.37 3.00 -19.54
CA LYS A 98 -1.89 3.53 -18.26
C LYS A 98 -1.65 2.43 -17.21
N LEU A 99 -2.42 1.34 -17.24
CA LEU A 99 -2.28 0.20 -16.33
C LEU A 99 -1.60 -1.01 -16.99
N SER A 100 -1.00 -0.82 -18.17
CA SER A 100 -0.33 -1.89 -18.91
C SER A 100 0.81 -2.51 -18.09
N ASN A 101 1.06 -3.80 -18.29
CA ASN A 101 2.10 -4.59 -17.60
C ASN A 101 1.89 -4.83 -16.10
N PHE A 102 0.80 -4.35 -15.51
CA PHE A 102 0.49 -4.59 -14.10
C PHE A 102 -0.58 -5.66 -13.91
N ASN A 103 -0.38 -6.47 -12.88
CA ASN A 103 -1.29 -7.54 -12.47
C ASN A 103 -2.07 -7.14 -11.23
N PHE A 104 -3.39 -7.19 -11.33
CA PHE A 104 -4.33 -6.76 -10.30
C PHE A 104 -5.10 -7.95 -9.74
N ILE A 105 -5.31 -7.94 -8.42
CA ILE A 105 -6.33 -8.74 -7.75
C ILE A 105 -7.45 -7.79 -7.34
N LEU A 106 -8.69 -8.19 -7.59
CA LEU A 106 -9.87 -7.38 -7.25
C LEU A 106 -10.72 -8.12 -6.23
N ARG A 107 -10.98 -7.48 -5.09
CA ARG A 107 -11.84 -8.00 -4.01
C ARG A 107 -12.85 -6.94 -3.62
N ALA A 108 -14.02 -6.99 -4.26
CA ALA A 108 -15.17 -6.15 -3.92
C ALA A 108 -16.12 -6.89 -2.98
N SER A 109 -16.97 -6.13 -2.29
CA SER A 109 -18.03 -6.69 -1.44
C SER A 109 -19.17 -7.27 -2.25
N ASN A 110 -19.45 -6.73 -3.44
CA ASN A 110 -20.47 -7.23 -4.35
C ASN A 110 -19.88 -7.56 -5.74
N GLU A 111 -20.54 -8.49 -6.45
CA GLU A 111 -20.05 -8.98 -7.74
C GLU A 111 -20.16 -7.92 -8.85
N GLY A 112 -21.17 -7.05 -8.80
CA GLY A 112 -21.35 -5.97 -9.78
C GLY A 112 -20.20 -4.96 -9.77
N GLU A 113 -19.77 -4.51 -8.60
CA GLU A 113 -18.58 -3.68 -8.39
C GLU A 113 -17.34 -4.38 -8.92
N ARG A 114 -17.16 -5.67 -8.60
CA ARG A 114 -16.01 -6.43 -9.08
C ARG A 114 -15.94 -6.46 -10.60
N VAL A 115 -17.08 -6.68 -11.27
CA VAL A 115 -17.17 -6.67 -12.74
C VAL A 115 -16.88 -5.27 -13.30
N SER A 116 -17.41 -4.23 -12.67
CA SER A 116 -17.14 -2.84 -13.03
C SER A 116 -15.64 -2.50 -12.92
N TRP A 117 -15.01 -2.79 -11.78
CA TRP A 117 -13.58 -2.57 -11.56
C TRP A 117 -12.73 -3.38 -12.55
N CYS A 118 -13.12 -4.64 -12.81
CA CYS A 118 -12.46 -5.49 -13.78
C CYS A 118 -12.52 -4.90 -15.19
N THR A 119 -13.65 -4.27 -15.54
CA THR A 119 -13.84 -3.59 -16.82
C THR A 119 -12.93 -2.37 -16.95
N ILE A 120 -12.88 -1.50 -15.93
CA ILE A 120 -11.99 -0.32 -15.91
C ILE A 120 -10.52 -0.76 -16.06
N VAL A 121 -10.06 -1.72 -15.24
CA VAL A 121 -8.67 -2.21 -15.31
C VAL A 121 -8.33 -2.71 -16.72
N ARG A 122 -9.26 -3.45 -17.35
CA ARG A 122 -9.05 -3.98 -18.70
C ARG A 122 -9.02 -2.88 -19.76
N TYR A 123 -9.92 -1.90 -19.68
CA TYR A 123 -9.93 -0.75 -20.58
C TYR A 123 -8.65 0.08 -20.47
N MET A 124 -8.01 0.10 -19.30
CA MET A 124 -6.73 0.79 -19.11
C MET A 124 -5.49 -0.11 -19.36
N GLY A 125 -5.69 -1.32 -19.89
CA GLY A 125 -4.60 -2.23 -20.31
C GLY A 125 -4.06 -3.16 -19.22
N GLY A 126 -4.65 -3.17 -18.02
CA GLY A 126 -4.22 -4.01 -16.91
C GLY A 126 -4.70 -5.46 -16.98
N HIS A 127 -4.02 -6.33 -16.23
CA HIS A 127 -4.33 -7.76 -16.16
C HIS A 127 -4.93 -8.15 -14.82
N VAL A 128 -6.18 -8.62 -14.83
CA VAL A 128 -6.84 -9.11 -13.62
C VAL A 128 -6.59 -10.60 -13.44
N LYS A 129 -6.01 -10.99 -12.29
CA LYS A 129 -5.79 -12.37 -11.87
C LYS A 129 -6.87 -12.81 -10.88
N ARG A 130 -7.09 -14.13 -10.81
CA ARG A 130 -8.04 -14.73 -9.85
C ARG A 130 -7.46 -14.81 -8.43
N GLU A 131 -6.18 -15.12 -8.32
CA GLU A 131 -5.50 -15.36 -7.05
C GLU A 131 -4.16 -14.62 -6.97
N PRO A 132 -3.78 -14.11 -5.78
CA PRO A 132 -2.47 -13.50 -5.58
C PRO A 132 -1.33 -14.47 -5.87
N SER A 133 -0.27 -13.95 -6.49
CA SER A 133 0.98 -14.68 -6.75
C SER A 133 2.15 -13.71 -6.66
N ALA A 134 3.39 -14.22 -6.72
CA ALA A 134 4.60 -13.39 -6.71
C ALA A 134 4.66 -12.33 -7.83
N THR A 135 3.86 -12.49 -8.89
CA THR A 135 3.79 -11.55 -10.03
C THR A 135 2.59 -10.62 -9.96
N THR A 136 1.77 -10.68 -8.90
CA THR A 136 0.79 -9.63 -8.64
C THR A 136 1.53 -8.31 -8.40
N ASN A 137 0.88 -7.17 -8.62
CA ASN A 137 1.45 -5.85 -8.29
C ASN A 137 0.55 -5.09 -7.31
N PHE A 138 -0.76 -5.19 -7.51
CA PHE A 138 -1.76 -4.44 -6.75
C PHE A 138 -2.94 -5.31 -6.34
N LEU A 139 -3.44 -5.07 -5.14
CA LEU A 139 -4.76 -5.52 -4.70
C LEU A 139 -5.68 -4.31 -4.58
N ILE A 140 -6.81 -4.34 -5.30
CA ILE A 140 -7.88 -3.35 -5.13
C ILE A 140 -8.96 -3.98 -4.25
N THR A 141 -9.15 -3.40 -3.06
CA THR A 141 -10.17 -3.85 -2.12
C THR A 141 -10.57 -2.75 -1.16
N ASP A 142 -11.80 -2.83 -0.69
CA ASP A 142 -12.35 -1.94 0.34
C ASP A 142 -12.35 -2.60 1.73
N GLN A 143 -11.67 -3.73 1.89
CA GLN A 143 -11.67 -4.52 3.11
C GLN A 143 -10.23 -4.79 3.56
N ALA A 144 -9.87 -4.33 4.76
CA ALA A 144 -8.56 -4.61 5.37
C ALA A 144 -8.50 -6.03 6.00
N LYS A 145 -9.11 -7.04 5.35
CA LYS A 145 -9.20 -8.40 5.88
C LYS A 145 -9.31 -9.46 4.79
N GLY A 146 -9.14 -10.71 5.19
CA GLY A 146 -9.33 -11.89 4.34
C GLY A 146 -8.07 -12.39 3.65
N LYS A 147 -8.14 -13.62 3.11
CA LYS A 147 -6.98 -14.37 2.61
C LYS A 147 -6.17 -13.60 1.55
N ALA A 148 -6.85 -12.98 0.58
CA ALA A 148 -6.17 -12.24 -0.49
C ALA A 148 -5.47 -10.97 0.01
N PHE A 149 -6.08 -10.26 0.97
CA PHE A 149 -5.47 -9.12 1.64
C PHE A 149 -4.18 -9.54 2.35
N ARG A 150 -4.28 -10.55 3.23
CA ARG A 150 -3.12 -11.04 3.99
C ARG A 150 -1.98 -11.51 3.09
N GLN A 151 -2.29 -12.26 2.03
CA GLN A 151 -1.30 -12.71 1.05
C GLN A 151 -0.61 -11.56 0.31
N CYS A 152 -1.35 -10.50 -0.04
CA CYS A 152 -0.75 -9.35 -0.73
C CYS A 152 0.15 -8.57 0.24
N VAL A 153 -0.30 -8.34 1.47
CA VAL A 153 0.51 -7.70 2.52
C VAL A 153 1.80 -8.50 2.79
N SER A 154 1.72 -9.83 2.96
CA SER A 154 2.90 -10.67 3.20
C SER A 154 3.89 -10.70 2.04
N LEU A 155 3.44 -10.41 0.81
CA LEU A 155 4.27 -10.31 -0.38
C LEU A 155 4.81 -8.88 -0.63
N GLY A 156 4.57 -7.94 0.28
CA GLY A 156 4.97 -6.53 0.12
C GLY A 156 4.23 -5.80 -1.01
N GLN A 157 3.06 -6.30 -1.39
CA GLN A 157 2.28 -5.77 -2.51
C GLN A 157 1.47 -4.55 -2.06
N LYS A 158 1.22 -3.62 -2.98
CA LYS A 158 0.41 -2.43 -2.69
C LYS A 158 -1.07 -2.80 -2.62
N VAL A 159 -1.71 -2.45 -1.50
CA VAL A 159 -3.17 -2.60 -1.31
C VAL A 159 -3.83 -1.22 -1.38
N LEU A 160 -4.69 -1.03 -2.36
CA LEU A 160 -5.36 0.23 -2.67
C LEU A 160 -6.87 0.08 -2.59
N LEU A 161 -7.55 1.19 -2.30
CA LEU A 161 -9.00 1.29 -2.33
C LEU A 161 -9.54 1.38 -3.76
N SER A 162 -10.81 1.06 -3.94
CA SER A 162 -11.52 1.22 -5.21
C SER A 162 -11.48 2.66 -5.76
N SER A 163 -11.45 3.65 -4.87
CA SER A 163 -11.31 5.07 -5.23
C SER A 163 -10.08 5.38 -6.10
N TRP A 164 -8.97 4.64 -5.94
CA TRP A 164 -7.79 4.80 -6.80
C TRP A 164 -8.13 4.51 -8.26
N LEU A 165 -8.88 3.44 -8.49
CA LEU A 165 -9.24 2.98 -9.83
C LEU A 165 -10.24 3.93 -10.50
N HIS A 166 -11.17 4.48 -9.71
CA HIS A 166 -12.11 5.49 -10.20
C HIS A 166 -11.38 6.77 -10.60
N GLU A 167 -10.46 7.29 -9.77
CA GLU A 167 -9.69 8.49 -10.09
C GLU A 167 -8.73 8.26 -11.28
N CYS A 168 -8.15 7.05 -11.40
CA CYS A 168 -7.41 6.64 -12.60
C CYS A 168 -8.27 6.73 -13.87
N TRP A 169 -9.54 6.34 -13.79
CA TRP A 169 -10.47 6.37 -14.90
C TRP A 169 -10.96 7.79 -15.21
N GLU A 170 -11.13 8.65 -14.21
CA GLU A 170 -11.43 10.07 -14.41
C GLU A 170 -10.33 10.76 -15.22
N HIS A 171 -9.07 10.40 -14.97
CA HIS A 171 -7.90 10.91 -15.69
C HIS A 171 -7.49 10.03 -16.89
N LYS A 172 -8.42 9.23 -17.45
CA LYS A 172 -8.14 8.35 -18.60
C LYS A 172 -7.65 9.11 -19.86
N ASP A 173 -8.06 10.37 -20.00
CA ASP A 173 -7.76 11.25 -21.14
C ASP A 173 -6.57 12.19 -20.90
N ASP A 174 -6.05 12.26 -19.67
CA ASP A 174 -4.88 13.06 -19.33
C ASP A 174 -3.60 12.30 -19.71
N PHE A 175 -2.80 12.84 -20.63
CA PHE A 175 -1.58 12.17 -21.10
C PHE A 175 -0.42 12.19 -20.10
N ASP A 176 -0.40 13.17 -19.20
CA ASP A 176 0.70 13.41 -18.27
C ASP A 176 0.41 12.84 -16.87
N PHE A 177 -0.83 12.40 -16.61
CA PHE A 177 -1.21 11.70 -15.37
C PHE A 177 -0.50 10.35 -15.18
N ASP A 178 0.22 10.22 -14.06
CA ASP A 178 0.82 8.97 -13.58
C ASP A 178 0.00 8.33 -12.44
N PRO A 179 -0.71 7.20 -12.71
CA PRO A 179 -1.50 6.51 -11.69
C PRO A 179 -0.64 5.87 -10.59
N PHE A 180 0.66 5.73 -10.80
CA PHE A 180 1.60 5.09 -9.88
C PHE A 180 2.46 6.08 -9.10
N SER A 181 2.21 7.38 -9.26
CA SER A 181 2.89 8.42 -8.50
C SER A 181 2.73 8.16 -7.00
N VAL A 182 3.76 8.53 -6.24
CA VAL A 182 3.79 8.32 -4.78
C VAL A 182 2.59 8.99 -4.11
N GLU A 183 2.21 10.18 -4.58
CA GLU A 183 1.05 10.92 -4.12
C GLU A 183 -0.25 10.14 -4.35
N MET A 184 -0.47 9.65 -5.57
CA MET A 184 -1.66 8.87 -5.94
C MET A 184 -1.76 7.57 -5.13
N ILE A 185 -0.65 6.84 -4.99
CA ILE A 185 -0.59 5.60 -4.21
C ILE A 185 -0.88 5.87 -2.74
N ASN A 186 -0.30 6.91 -2.16
CA ASN A 186 -0.48 7.24 -0.74
C ASN A 186 -1.89 7.72 -0.43
N LYS A 187 -2.48 8.53 -1.33
CA LYS A 187 -3.85 9.04 -1.23
C LYS A 187 -4.90 7.93 -1.15
N HIS A 188 -4.66 6.81 -1.84
CA HIS A 188 -5.63 5.71 -1.92
C HIS A 188 -5.18 4.39 -1.29
N ARG A 189 -4.03 4.33 -0.64
CA ARG A 189 -3.62 3.16 0.15
C ARG A 189 -4.66 2.91 1.24
N ILE A 190 -5.02 1.65 1.41
CA ILE A 190 -5.99 1.23 2.43
C ILE A 190 -5.52 1.62 3.83
N GLY A 191 -6.44 2.08 4.69
CA GLY A 191 -6.15 2.35 6.10
C GLY A 191 -5.94 1.06 6.91
N VAL A 192 -5.25 1.16 8.05
CA VAL A 192 -4.97 0.03 8.95
C VAL A 192 -6.28 -0.62 9.40
N PHE A 193 -7.24 0.19 9.83
CA PHE A 193 -8.55 -0.25 10.30
C PHE A 193 -9.68 0.14 9.33
N GLU A 194 -9.38 0.20 8.03
CA GLU A 194 -10.34 0.62 7.00
C GLU A 194 -11.67 -0.16 7.10
N ARG A 195 -12.78 0.60 7.22
CA ARG A 195 -14.15 0.08 7.33
C ARG A 195 -14.39 -0.89 8.50
N LEU A 196 -13.48 -0.94 9.48
CA LEU A 196 -13.70 -1.71 10.70
C LEU A 196 -14.52 -0.88 11.70
N LYS A 197 -15.49 -1.54 12.32
CA LYS A 197 -16.19 -1.03 13.51
C LYS A 197 -15.61 -1.73 14.73
N ILE A 198 -15.01 -0.99 15.65
CA ILE A 198 -14.25 -1.54 16.77
C ILE A 198 -14.92 -1.11 18.09
N PHE A 199 -15.24 -2.09 18.92
CA PHE A 199 -15.68 -1.92 20.29
C PHE A 199 -14.51 -2.23 21.23
N VAL A 200 -14.31 -1.44 22.28
CA VAL A 200 -13.21 -1.57 23.24
C VAL A 200 -13.82 -1.82 24.63
N TYR A 201 -13.29 -2.82 25.35
CA TYR A 201 -13.85 -3.22 26.65
C TYR A 201 -12.82 -3.84 27.60
N GLY A 202 -12.96 -3.57 28.90
CA GLY A 202 -12.12 -4.16 29.94
C GLY A 202 -10.80 -3.44 30.21
N PHE A 203 -10.69 -2.17 29.78
CA PHE A 203 -9.55 -1.29 30.02
C PHE A 203 -9.95 -0.19 31.01
N ASP A 204 -8.98 0.42 31.67
CA ASP A 204 -9.24 1.64 32.44
C ASP A 204 -9.51 2.84 31.50
N ASP A 205 -10.04 3.93 32.06
CA ASP A 205 -10.44 5.11 31.27
C ASP A 205 -9.27 5.71 30.46
N THR A 206 -8.02 5.57 30.95
CA THR A 206 -6.84 6.12 30.27
C THR A 206 -6.39 5.25 29.10
N GLU A 207 -6.35 3.93 29.29
CA GLU A 207 -6.01 2.95 28.26
C GLU A 207 -7.10 2.87 27.19
N ASP A 208 -8.37 2.93 27.59
CA ASP A 208 -9.51 2.93 26.68
C ASP A 208 -9.49 4.16 25.75
N ASP A 209 -9.26 5.35 26.32
CA ASP A 209 -9.06 6.58 25.56
C ASP A 209 -7.87 6.45 24.59
N ASP A 210 -6.73 5.93 25.04
CA ASP A 210 -5.53 5.79 24.22
C ASP A 210 -5.76 4.84 23.02
N ILE A 211 -6.36 3.68 23.26
CA ILE A 211 -6.70 2.71 22.20
C ILE A 211 -7.68 3.34 21.20
N LYS A 212 -8.74 4.00 21.69
CA LYS A 212 -9.75 4.65 20.83
C LYS A 212 -9.14 5.77 20.01
N GLN A 213 -8.33 6.64 20.62
CA GLN A 213 -7.65 7.73 19.92
C GLN A 213 -6.71 7.20 18.85
N ASN A 214 -5.91 6.17 19.14
CA ASN A 214 -5.03 5.58 18.14
C ASN A 214 -5.83 4.96 16.98
N ILE A 215 -6.90 4.19 17.24
CA ILE A 215 -7.75 3.63 16.18
C ILE A 215 -8.34 4.72 15.27
N ILE A 216 -8.77 5.85 15.84
CA ILE A 216 -9.33 7.00 15.11
C ILE A 216 -8.22 7.80 14.39
N ARG A 217 -7.03 7.92 14.99
CA ARG A 217 -5.92 8.73 14.46
C ARG A 217 -5.03 7.99 13.49
N ASN A 218 -5.22 6.69 13.29
CA ASN A 218 -4.49 5.84 12.34
C ASN A 218 -4.76 6.16 10.86
N ARG A 219 -4.74 7.45 10.50
CA ARG A 219 -3.97 8.00 9.38
C ARG A 219 -3.91 9.55 9.37
N SER A 220 -4.14 10.23 10.49
CA SER A 220 -4.05 11.70 10.53
C SER A 220 -2.60 12.21 10.60
N PHE A 221 -1.61 11.35 10.80
CA PHE A 221 -0.21 11.78 10.94
C PHE A 221 0.59 11.81 9.62
N PHE A 222 0.02 11.33 8.52
CA PHE A 222 0.66 11.42 7.20
C PHE A 222 -0.23 12.28 6.32
N ILE A 223 0.31 13.43 5.91
CA ILE A 223 -0.24 14.46 5.01
C ILE A 223 -0.60 15.81 5.69
N TYR A 224 0.27 16.36 6.54
CA TYR A 224 0.29 17.83 6.71
C TYR A 224 1.10 18.55 5.64
N PHE A 225 1.96 17.84 4.89
CA PHE A 225 2.74 18.44 3.79
C PHE A 225 2.01 18.51 2.44
N LEU A 226 0.82 17.90 2.31
CA LEU A 226 0.16 17.67 1.01
C LEU A 226 -1.33 18.08 0.94
N LYS A 227 -1.90 18.73 1.96
CA LYS A 227 -3.31 19.22 1.93
C LYS A 227 -4.40 18.15 1.69
N PHE A 228 -4.09 16.87 1.86
CA PHE A 228 -5.07 15.78 1.81
C PHE A 228 -5.32 15.20 3.21
N PHE A 229 -6.39 15.65 3.86
CA PHE A 229 -6.98 14.93 4.99
C PHE A 229 -7.42 13.54 4.51
N CYS A 230 -6.60 12.50 4.72
CA CYS A 230 -7.04 11.12 4.54
C CYS A 230 -7.57 10.62 5.91
N VAL A 231 -8.77 11.06 6.29
CA VAL A 231 -9.50 10.49 7.43
C VAL A 231 -9.99 9.11 7.02
N ARG A 232 -9.15 8.09 7.16
CA ARG A 232 -9.53 6.70 6.92
C ARG A 232 -9.08 5.84 8.08
N CYS A 233 -9.88 5.96 9.14
CA CYS A 233 -9.68 5.35 10.44
C CYS A 233 -10.73 4.27 10.72
N GLY A 234 -10.48 3.46 11.76
CA GLY A 234 -11.53 2.60 12.30
C GLY A 234 -12.64 3.45 12.92
N LYS A 235 -13.87 2.93 12.92
CA LYS A 235 -14.99 3.56 13.62
C LYS A 235 -15.12 2.93 15.00
N ILE A 236 -15.02 3.73 16.06
CA ILE A 236 -15.39 3.29 17.40
C ILE A 236 -16.91 3.22 17.50
N VAL A 237 -17.41 2.15 18.09
CA VAL A 237 -18.85 1.94 18.36
C VAL A 237 -19.05 1.71 19.85
N ASP A 238 -20.18 2.18 20.37
CA ASP A 238 -20.53 2.05 21.80
C ASP A 238 -21.33 0.77 22.09
N ASP A 239 -21.95 0.18 21.06
CA ASP A 239 -22.72 -1.07 21.15
C ASP A 239 -21.92 -2.22 20.56
N VAL A 240 -21.79 -3.30 21.34
CA VAL A 240 -21.15 -4.55 20.92
C VAL A 240 -21.78 -5.05 19.63
N SER A 241 -23.10 -5.03 19.49
CA SER A 241 -23.83 -5.59 18.34
C SER A 241 -23.50 -4.93 17.00
N ASP A 242 -23.08 -3.66 17.03
CA ASP A 242 -22.64 -2.92 15.85
C ASP A 242 -21.18 -3.19 15.47
N ALA A 243 -20.41 -3.84 16.35
CA ALA A 243 -18.99 -4.04 16.19
C ALA A 243 -18.67 -5.16 15.19
N THR A 244 -17.61 -4.95 14.42
CA THR A 244 -16.94 -6.02 13.65
C THR A 244 -15.83 -6.69 14.46
N HIS A 245 -15.19 -5.93 15.34
CA HIS A 245 -14.10 -6.36 16.20
C HIS A 245 -14.38 -5.87 17.63
N CYS A 246 -14.16 -6.74 18.61
CA CYS A 246 -14.14 -6.34 20.01
C CYS A 246 -12.73 -6.55 20.56
N VAL A 247 -12.12 -5.46 21.00
CA VAL A 247 -10.81 -5.44 21.64
C VAL A 247 -11.04 -5.61 23.14
N ILE A 248 -10.48 -6.67 23.72
CA ILE A 248 -10.64 -6.98 25.14
C ILE A 248 -9.29 -7.16 25.83
N ASN A 249 -9.22 -6.84 27.11
CA ASN A 249 -8.01 -6.92 27.90
C ASN A 249 -7.71 -8.37 28.34
N THR A 250 -8.72 -9.07 28.86
CA THR A 250 -8.53 -10.39 29.46
C THR A 250 -9.53 -11.43 28.98
N SER A 251 -9.11 -12.71 28.96
CA SER A 251 -10.01 -13.84 28.67
C SER A 251 -11.13 -14.01 29.71
N LYS A 252 -11.02 -13.41 30.89
CA LYS A 252 -12.09 -13.40 31.90
C LYS A 252 -13.29 -12.54 31.49
N ASP A 253 -13.06 -11.56 30.61
CA ASP A 253 -14.07 -10.61 30.14
C ASP A 253 -14.95 -11.21 29.03
N LEU A 254 -14.52 -12.34 28.44
CA LEU A 254 -15.26 -13.10 27.42
C LEU A 254 -16.66 -13.52 27.89
N ASN A 255 -16.81 -13.83 29.18
CA ASN A 255 -18.08 -14.32 29.73
C ASN A 255 -19.14 -13.21 29.91
N GLN A 256 -18.75 -11.94 29.74
CA GLN A 256 -19.63 -10.78 29.95
C GLN A 256 -20.15 -10.18 28.64
N LEU A 257 -19.61 -10.62 27.49
CA LEU A 257 -19.98 -10.10 26.18
C LEU A 257 -20.90 -11.07 25.43
N PRO A 258 -21.94 -10.58 24.75
CA PRO A 258 -22.77 -11.41 23.90
C PRO A 258 -21.93 -11.97 22.74
N GLN A 259 -21.82 -13.29 22.64
CA GLN A 259 -21.09 -13.96 21.56
C GLN A 259 -21.93 -13.88 20.27
N LEU A 260 -21.51 -13.02 19.34
CA LEU A 260 -22.14 -12.90 18.02
C LEU A 260 -21.26 -13.57 16.97
N ASP A 261 -21.84 -14.47 16.17
CA ASP A 261 -21.12 -15.33 15.21
C ASP A 261 -20.27 -14.58 14.16
N ASN A 262 -20.57 -13.29 13.92
CA ASN A 262 -19.88 -12.47 12.91
C ASN A 262 -18.82 -11.52 13.47
N GLN A 263 -18.48 -11.62 14.75
CA GLN A 263 -17.56 -10.72 15.43
C GLN A 263 -16.19 -11.35 15.69
N ARG A 264 -15.15 -10.53 15.58
CA ARG A 264 -13.77 -10.93 15.88
C ARG A 264 -13.40 -10.44 17.27
N LEU A 265 -13.09 -11.37 18.16
CA LEU A 265 -12.56 -11.08 19.49
C LEU A 265 -11.03 -11.06 19.40
N VAL A 266 -10.42 -9.95 19.80
CA VAL A 266 -8.97 -9.71 19.75
C VAL A 266 -8.47 -9.02 21.02
N THR A 267 -7.18 -9.16 21.33
CA THR A 267 -6.52 -8.42 22.42
C THR A 267 -6.10 -7.00 21.98
N ASN A 268 -5.71 -6.15 22.92
CA ASN A 268 -5.11 -4.84 22.62
C ASN A 268 -3.81 -4.94 21.80
N GLU A 269 -3.03 -6.03 21.96
CA GLU A 269 -1.83 -6.28 21.14
C GLU A 269 -2.12 -6.31 19.64
N TRP A 270 -3.32 -6.75 19.23
CA TRP A 270 -3.73 -6.70 17.82
C TRP A 270 -3.78 -5.27 17.30
N VAL A 271 -4.29 -4.33 18.10
CA VAL A 271 -4.36 -2.90 17.74
C VAL A 271 -2.94 -2.39 17.51
N TRP A 272 -2.08 -2.51 18.51
CA TRP A 272 -0.71 -1.98 18.46
C TRP A 272 0.14 -2.64 17.37
N THR A 273 0.01 -3.95 17.18
CA THR A 273 0.73 -4.64 16.12
C THR A 273 0.24 -4.19 14.74
N SER A 274 -1.07 -4.02 14.56
CA SER A 274 -1.63 -3.54 13.28
C SER A 274 -1.11 -2.15 12.92
N ILE A 275 -0.98 -1.27 13.91
CA ILE A 275 -0.42 0.08 13.77
C ILE A 275 1.04 -0.01 13.35
N ASN A 276 1.84 -0.80 14.07
CA ASN A 276 3.27 -0.93 13.85
C ASN A 276 3.61 -1.48 12.45
N ILE A 277 2.84 -2.46 11.96
CA ILE A 277 3.04 -3.03 10.61
C ILE A 277 2.32 -2.23 9.50
N GLU A 278 1.65 -1.13 9.86
CA GLU A 278 0.85 -0.28 8.99
C GLU A 278 -0.20 -1.04 8.14
N ASN A 279 -0.71 -2.15 8.67
CA ASN A 279 -1.70 -3.03 8.04
C ASN A 279 -2.51 -3.74 9.13
N CYS A 280 -3.77 -4.06 8.84
CA CYS A 280 -4.58 -4.88 9.75
C CYS A 280 -3.93 -6.25 10.02
N ALA A 281 -3.57 -6.50 11.28
CA ALA A 281 -2.95 -7.75 11.71
C ALA A 281 -3.94 -8.93 11.69
N ASN A 282 -3.43 -10.15 11.72
CA ASN A 282 -4.26 -11.35 11.72
C ASN A 282 -4.99 -11.56 13.04
N GLU A 283 -6.30 -11.31 13.06
CA GLU A 283 -7.19 -11.47 14.20
C GLU A 283 -7.07 -12.85 14.87
N GLU A 284 -6.88 -13.92 14.09
CA GLU A 284 -6.73 -15.28 14.60
C GLU A 284 -5.50 -15.46 15.52
N SER A 285 -4.45 -14.67 15.28
CA SER A 285 -3.22 -14.71 16.07
C SER A 285 -3.34 -14.00 17.43
N TYR A 286 -4.41 -13.21 17.63
CA TYR A 286 -4.61 -12.38 18.83
C TYR A 286 -5.94 -12.69 19.52
N HIS A 287 -6.48 -13.89 19.33
CA HIS A 287 -7.71 -14.28 20.00
C HIS A 287 -7.49 -14.39 21.52
N PRO A 288 -8.39 -13.85 22.37
CA PRO A 288 -8.28 -13.97 23.82
C PRO A 288 -8.38 -15.45 24.25
N GLY A 289 -7.25 -16.04 24.63
CA GLY A 289 -7.14 -17.47 24.95
C GLY A 289 -6.31 -18.29 23.95
N ALA A 290 -5.81 -17.69 22.87
CA ALA A 290 -4.67 -18.25 22.17
C ALA A 290 -3.49 -18.40 23.16
N PRO A 291 -2.73 -19.51 23.11
CA PRO A 291 -1.57 -19.66 23.98
C PRO A 291 -0.67 -18.45 23.80
N PHE A 292 -0.44 -17.75 24.91
CA PHE A 292 0.39 -16.57 25.00
C PHE A 292 1.71 -16.85 24.28
N SER A 293 1.88 -16.29 23.09
CA SER A 293 3.15 -16.34 22.38
C SER A 293 4.04 -15.24 22.96
N GLN A 294 4.38 -15.39 24.25
CA GLN A 294 5.54 -14.70 24.81
C GLN A 294 6.77 -15.36 24.20
N ASN A 295 7.06 -14.93 22.97
CA ASN A 295 8.36 -15.01 22.32
C ASN A 295 8.40 -13.85 21.31
N PHE A 296 8.60 -12.64 21.83
CA PHE A 296 9.43 -11.67 21.11
C PHE A 296 10.90 -12.13 21.17
N THR A 297 11.14 -13.30 20.58
CA THR A 297 12.43 -13.82 20.16
C THR A 297 12.15 -14.75 19.01
N SER A 298 12.54 -14.35 17.78
CA SER A 298 12.53 -15.14 16.55
C SER A 298 11.15 -15.69 16.09
N GLY A 299 10.74 -15.30 14.88
CA GLY A 299 9.49 -15.75 14.26
C GLY A 299 9.36 -17.28 14.15
N PRO A 300 8.13 -17.82 13.98
CA PRO A 300 7.93 -19.25 13.90
C PRO A 300 8.51 -19.78 12.58
N SER A 301 9.52 -20.64 12.73
CA SER A 301 10.01 -21.55 11.71
C SER A 301 8.86 -22.39 11.13
N LEU A 302 8.77 -22.46 9.80
CA LEU A 302 7.94 -23.44 9.09
C LEU A 302 8.45 -24.86 9.39
N SER A 303 7.81 -25.56 10.31
CA SER A 303 7.83 -27.02 10.36
C SER A 303 6.77 -27.54 11.32
N ALA A 304 5.63 -27.99 10.79
CA ALA A 304 4.89 -29.19 11.22
C ALA A 304 3.42 -29.13 10.77
N VAL A 305 3.14 -29.57 9.54
CA VAL A 305 1.89 -30.28 9.22
C VAL A 305 2.22 -31.38 8.22
N THR A 306 2.53 -32.57 8.73
CA THR A 306 2.29 -33.82 8.02
C THR A 306 1.93 -34.88 9.05
N THR A 307 0.63 -35.06 9.25
CA THR A 307 0.08 -36.23 9.95
C THR A 307 -0.11 -37.36 8.94
N THR A 308 0.75 -38.37 9.02
CA THR A 308 0.58 -39.80 8.64
C THR A 308 1.95 -40.45 8.91
N ASP A 309 2.17 -41.63 9.49
CA ASP A 309 1.40 -42.63 10.22
C ASP A 309 2.46 -43.66 10.71
N ARG A 310 2.17 -44.45 11.75
CA ARG A 310 2.78 -45.77 12.11
C ARG A 310 4.31 -46.05 11.99
N SER A 311 4.96 -46.12 13.16
CA SER A 311 5.75 -47.23 13.72
C SER A 311 6.62 -48.20 12.85
N VAL A 312 7.92 -48.28 13.22
CA VAL A 312 8.86 -49.44 13.33
C VAL A 312 9.93 -49.72 12.22
N SER A 313 11.19 -49.64 12.70
CA SER A 313 12.46 -50.38 12.42
C SER A 313 13.30 -50.25 11.13
N GLU A 314 14.57 -49.88 11.39
CA GLU A 314 15.84 -50.49 10.96
C GLU A 314 16.30 -50.48 9.48
N GLY A 315 17.59 -50.13 9.31
CA GLY A 315 18.42 -50.65 8.20
C GLY A 315 19.20 -49.59 7.43
N ALA A 316 20.51 -49.57 7.61
CA ALA A 316 21.48 -48.77 6.88
C ALA A 316 21.61 -49.17 5.40
N ASN A 317 21.86 -48.19 4.50
CA ASN A 317 23.02 -48.17 3.59
C ASN A 317 22.99 -46.99 2.61
N SER A 318 24.20 -46.51 2.29
CA SER A 318 24.51 -45.51 1.27
C SER A 318 24.14 -45.95 -0.13
N VAL A 319 23.78 -45.02 -1.03
CA VAL A 319 24.31 -44.89 -2.40
C VAL A 319 24.00 -43.49 -2.93
N TYR A 320 25.01 -42.90 -3.55
CA TYR A 320 25.08 -41.67 -4.34
C TYR A 320 24.22 -41.76 -5.61
N GLU A 321 23.41 -40.74 -5.91
CA GLU A 321 23.26 -40.22 -7.28
C GLU A 321 22.51 -38.89 -7.35
N ALA A 322 22.84 -38.16 -8.41
CA ALA A 322 22.63 -36.74 -8.63
C ALA A 322 21.19 -36.36 -8.99
N GLY A 323 20.81 -35.11 -8.68
CA GLY A 323 19.60 -34.52 -9.26
C GLY A 323 19.15 -33.21 -8.62
N VAL A 324 19.27 -32.12 -9.38
CA VAL A 324 18.42 -30.92 -9.33
C VAL A 324 18.61 -30.00 -8.11
N GLY A 325 19.52 -29.03 -8.27
CA GLY A 325 19.66 -27.90 -7.36
C GLY A 325 18.48 -26.93 -7.48
N ASP A 326 17.46 -27.16 -6.67
CA ASP A 326 16.47 -26.15 -6.29
C ASP A 326 17.15 -25.15 -5.34
N LYS A 327 17.62 -24.02 -5.86
CA LYS A 327 18.16 -22.92 -5.04
C LYS A 327 17.01 -22.09 -4.50
N THR A 328 16.34 -22.60 -3.48
CA THR A 328 15.74 -21.72 -2.47
C THR A 328 16.90 -21.01 -1.77
N HIS A 329 17.10 -19.73 -2.08
CA HIS A 329 18.03 -18.89 -1.32
C HIS A 329 17.52 -18.84 0.13
N LYS A 330 18.06 -19.69 1.00
CA LYS A 330 18.09 -19.42 2.44
C LYS A 330 18.78 -18.06 2.57
N THR A 331 18.04 -17.04 3.00
CA THR A 331 18.61 -15.74 3.35
C THR A 331 19.74 -15.98 4.36
N SER A 332 20.91 -15.37 4.11
CA SER A 332 22.04 -15.47 5.02
C SER A 332 21.62 -14.93 6.40
N LYS A 333 22.13 -15.51 7.49
CA LYS A 333 21.92 -14.94 8.84
C LYS A 333 22.30 -13.46 8.89
N ALA A 334 23.34 -13.06 8.16
CA ALA A 334 23.76 -11.66 8.05
C ALA A 334 22.73 -10.77 7.33
N PHE A 335 22.03 -11.30 6.31
CA PHE A 335 20.94 -10.57 5.64
C PHE A 335 19.79 -10.31 6.62
N GLN A 336 19.41 -11.34 7.39
CA GLN A 336 18.34 -11.22 8.38
C GLN A 336 18.67 -10.18 9.44
N VAL A 337 19.89 -10.19 9.98
CA VAL A 337 20.36 -9.17 10.94
C VAL A 337 20.35 -7.78 10.32
N CYS A 338 20.82 -7.62 9.07
CA CYS A 338 20.78 -6.32 8.39
C CYS A 338 19.35 -5.82 8.16
N LEU A 339 18.42 -6.72 7.86
CA LEU A 339 17.00 -6.38 7.69
C LEU A 339 16.39 -5.92 9.02
N GLU A 340 16.68 -6.61 10.12
CA GLU A 340 16.25 -6.20 11.47
C GLU A 340 16.80 -4.82 11.85
N ILE A 341 18.08 -4.55 11.55
CA ILE A 341 18.67 -3.23 11.80
C ILE A 341 17.99 -2.15 10.95
N TYR A 342 17.70 -2.43 9.67
CA TYR A 342 16.98 -1.50 8.81
C TYR A 342 15.55 -1.22 9.33
N GLU A 343 14.81 -2.26 9.74
CA GLU A 343 13.45 -2.14 10.25
C GLU A 343 13.41 -1.35 11.56
N THR A 344 14.34 -1.62 12.48
CA THR A 344 14.47 -0.85 13.72
C THR A 344 14.83 0.61 13.44
N GLU A 345 15.69 0.88 12.45
CA GLU A 345 16.05 2.26 12.12
C GLU A 345 14.91 3.03 11.44
N VAL A 346 14.11 2.36 10.60
CA VAL A 346 12.87 2.93 10.05
C VAL A 346 11.88 3.27 11.17
N SER A 347 11.72 2.38 12.15
CA SER A 347 10.88 2.62 13.32
C SER A 347 11.36 3.83 14.12
N TYR A 348 12.67 3.92 14.38
CA TYR A 348 13.28 5.06 15.07
C TYR A 348 13.09 6.37 14.31
N LEU A 349 13.30 6.37 12.99
CA LEU A 349 13.07 7.54 12.15
C LEU A 349 11.62 8.01 12.22
N ASN A 350 10.66 7.08 12.27
CA ASN A 350 9.24 7.43 12.39
C ASN A 350 8.93 8.08 13.74
N ALA A 351 9.54 7.63 14.84
CA ALA A 351 9.42 8.29 16.14
C ALA A 351 10.01 9.72 16.12
N LEU A 352 11.17 9.93 15.45
CA LEU A 352 11.74 11.27 15.28
C LEU A 352 10.85 12.19 14.45
N LYS A 353 10.24 11.67 13.37
CA LYS A 353 9.28 12.43 12.55
C LYS A 353 8.05 12.86 13.34
N LEU A 354 7.55 12.01 14.25
CA LEU A 354 6.45 12.37 15.14
C LEU A 354 6.78 13.64 15.94
N LEU A 355 7.95 13.65 16.58
CA LEU A 355 8.41 14.78 17.39
C LEU A 355 8.63 16.05 16.56
N VAL A 356 9.14 15.92 15.33
CA VAL A 356 9.27 17.04 14.40
C VAL A 356 7.90 17.57 13.98
N GLY A 357 6.92 16.71 13.74
CA GLY A 357 5.54 17.11 13.42
C GLY A 357 4.92 17.96 14.53
N VAL A 358 5.07 17.54 15.80
CA VAL A 358 4.60 18.33 16.96
C VAL A 358 5.25 19.72 16.99
N LYS A 359 6.56 19.79 16.72
CA LYS A 359 7.28 21.07 16.64
C LYS A 359 6.72 21.96 15.53
N GLU A 360 6.47 21.42 14.35
CA GLU A 360 5.95 22.18 13.21
C GLU A 360 4.54 22.72 13.49
N GLU A 361 3.67 21.94 14.12
CA GLU A 361 2.35 22.42 14.55
C GLU A 361 2.44 23.56 15.56
N LEU A 362 3.37 23.46 16.53
CA LEU A 362 3.63 24.55 17.49
C LEU A 362 4.15 25.83 16.80
N ASP A 363 5.03 25.69 15.81
CA ASP A 363 5.53 26.82 15.03
C ASP A 363 4.42 27.47 14.18
N LEU A 364 3.52 26.68 13.58
CA LEU A 364 2.36 27.18 12.85
C LEU A 364 1.39 27.95 13.75
N LEU A 365 1.10 27.42 14.93
CA LEU A 365 0.24 28.11 15.91
C LEU A 365 0.86 29.44 16.35
N LEU A 366 2.18 29.50 16.50
CA LEU A 366 2.90 30.74 16.77
C LEU A 366 2.75 31.77 15.63
N ASP A 367 2.83 31.33 14.37
CA ASP A 367 2.66 32.19 13.19
C ASP A 367 1.22 32.71 13.06
N GLU A 368 0.23 31.91 13.51
CA GLU A 368 -1.19 32.31 13.59
C GLU A 368 -1.51 33.19 14.82
N GLY A 369 -0.53 33.47 15.67
CA GLY A 369 -0.67 34.31 16.88
C GLY A 369 -1.20 33.56 18.11
N VAL A 370 -1.33 32.23 18.04
CA VAL A 370 -1.71 31.37 19.16
C VAL A 370 -0.46 30.88 19.90
N VAL A 371 -0.15 31.52 21.02
CA VAL A 371 1.01 31.15 21.82
C VAL A 371 0.65 30.05 22.82
N LEU A 372 1.04 28.81 22.50
CA LEU A 372 1.01 27.68 23.45
C LEU A 372 2.34 27.54 24.19
N LEU A 373 3.44 27.60 23.44
CA LEU A 373 4.81 27.62 23.90
C LEU A 373 5.54 28.75 23.20
N HIS A 374 6.46 29.44 23.87
CA HIS A 374 7.27 30.46 23.20
C HIS A 374 8.28 29.81 22.24
N LYS A 375 8.65 30.53 21.17
CA LYS A 375 9.62 30.07 20.17
C LYS A 375 10.95 29.58 20.77
N SER A 376 11.39 30.20 21.87
CA SER A 376 12.58 29.78 22.63
C SER A 376 12.40 28.41 23.29
N GLU A 377 11.21 28.12 23.82
CA GLU A 377 10.88 26.84 24.47
C GLU A 377 10.71 25.74 23.42
N VAL A 378 10.01 26.01 22.31
CA VAL A 378 9.89 25.07 21.18
C VAL A 378 11.26 24.70 20.62
N SER A 379 12.15 25.69 20.47
CA SER A 379 13.53 25.47 20.01
C SER A 379 14.38 24.69 21.02
N LEU A 380 14.18 24.92 22.32
CA LEU A 380 14.85 24.18 23.38
C LEU A 380 14.44 22.72 23.39
N ILE A 381 13.13 22.45 23.27
CA ILE A 381 12.56 21.10 23.38
C ILE A 381 12.84 20.27 22.12
N PHE A 382 12.58 20.81 20.94
CA PHE A 382 12.57 20.04 19.69
C PHE A 382 13.69 20.43 18.71
N GLY A 383 14.39 21.53 18.92
CA GLY A 383 15.28 22.13 17.92
C GLY A 383 16.49 21.26 17.51
N LYS A 384 16.84 20.26 18.32
CA LYS A 384 17.96 19.34 18.04
C LYS A 384 17.55 18.02 17.36
N ILE A 385 16.25 17.77 17.19
CA ILE A 385 15.72 16.51 16.65
C ILE A 385 15.90 16.43 15.13
N LEU A 386 15.67 17.53 14.41
CA LEU A 386 15.76 17.57 12.94
C LEU A 386 17.16 17.19 12.40
N PRO A 387 18.28 17.68 12.97
CA PRO A 387 19.61 17.21 12.60
C PRO A 387 19.81 15.70 12.81
N ILE A 388 19.31 15.14 13.92
CA ILE A 388 19.38 13.69 14.20
C ILE A 388 18.60 12.92 13.13
N MET A 389 17.36 13.35 12.86
CA MET A 389 16.50 12.76 11.83
C MET A 389 17.18 12.71 10.45
N THR A 390 17.89 13.78 10.07
CA THR A 390 18.58 13.87 8.78
C THR A 390 19.71 12.84 8.66
N VAL A 391 20.50 12.64 9.71
CA VAL A 391 21.59 11.65 9.73
C VAL A 391 21.02 10.23 9.59
N HIS A 392 19.95 9.93 10.33
CA HIS A 392 19.27 8.64 10.31
C HIS A 392 18.57 8.33 8.99
N GLN A 393 18.00 9.32 8.31
CA GLN A 393 17.52 9.16 6.92
C GLN A 393 18.64 8.71 5.97
N GLY A 394 19.84 9.28 6.13
CA GLY A 394 21.02 8.87 5.37
C GLY A 394 21.45 7.43 5.64
N ILE A 395 21.42 7.00 6.90
CA ILE A 395 21.71 5.62 7.32
C ILE A 395 20.72 4.65 6.67
N ILE A 396 19.41 4.91 6.76
CA ILE A 396 18.35 4.09 6.16
C ILE A 396 18.53 3.99 4.64
N ALA A 397 18.83 5.11 3.96
CA ALA A 397 19.03 5.11 2.52
C ALA A 397 20.21 4.20 2.11
N ARG A 398 21.32 4.23 2.85
CA ARG A 398 22.47 3.35 2.61
C ARG A 398 22.15 1.89 2.92
N LEU A 399 21.48 1.60 4.04
CA LEU A 399 21.05 0.23 4.39
C LEU A 399 20.11 -0.36 3.35
N LYS A 400 19.18 0.45 2.83
CA LYS A 400 18.27 0.03 1.76
C LYS A 400 19.03 -0.40 0.51
N VAL A 401 20.03 0.37 0.08
CA VAL A 401 20.87 0.02 -1.08
C VAL A 401 21.59 -1.30 -0.87
N ILE A 402 22.08 -1.57 0.35
CA ILE A 402 22.74 -2.83 0.71
C ILE A 402 21.75 -4.00 0.68
N LEU A 403 20.55 -3.83 1.25
CA LEU A 403 19.50 -4.86 1.25
C LEU A 403 19.00 -5.19 -0.16
N ASP A 404 18.78 -4.16 -0.99
CA ASP A 404 18.31 -4.32 -2.37
C ASP A 404 19.38 -5.02 -3.25
N ASN A 405 20.66 -4.91 -2.90
CA ASN A 405 21.80 -5.47 -3.65
C ASN A 405 22.67 -6.42 -2.82
N TRP A 406 22.04 -7.25 -1.98
CA TRP A 406 22.75 -8.04 -0.97
C TRP A 406 23.85 -8.95 -1.53
N LYS A 407 25.02 -8.92 -0.88
CA LYS A 407 26.15 -9.83 -1.14
C LYS A 407 26.59 -10.49 0.18
N SER A 408 27.15 -11.69 0.09
CA SER A 408 27.61 -12.45 1.28
C SER A 408 28.76 -11.77 2.04
N ASP A 409 29.48 -10.86 1.38
CA ASP A 409 30.58 -10.04 1.89
C ASP A 409 30.17 -8.57 2.09
N ALA A 410 28.88 -8.26 2.12
CA ALA A 410 28.39 -6.89 2.30
C ALA A 410 28.87 -6.29 3.63
N ASP A 411 29.55 -5.15 3.56
CA ASP A 411 30.03 -4.42 4.73
C ASP A 411 28.94 -3.47 5.25
N VAL A 412 28.07 -4.01 6.10
CA VAL A 412 27.00 -3.26 6.77
C VAL A 412 27.57 -2.26 7.77
N ALA A 413 28.71 -2.57 8.41
CA ALA A 413 29.32 -1.72 9.42
C ALA A 413 29.84 -0.40 8.84
N GLN A 414 30.28 -0.40 7.58
CA GLN A 414 30.73 0.80 6.88
C GLN A 414 29.68 1.92 6.90
N VAL A 415 28.38 1.60 6.92
CA VAL A 415 27.31 2.59 7.02
C VAL A 415 27.42 3.45 8.28
N TRP A 416 27.74 2.84 9.44
CA TRP A 416 27.90 3.58 10.70
C TRP A 416 29.27 4.25 10.79
N ILE A 417 30.31 3.65 10.23
CA ILE A 417 31.65 4.27 10.16
C ILE A 417 31.56 5.58 9.38
N ASP A 418 30.91 5.57 8.21
CA ASP A 418 30.71 6.77 7.38
C ASP A 418 29.82 7.82 8.05
N SER A 419 28.94 7.39 8.95
CA SER A 419 28.01 8.28 9.67
C SER A 419 28.55 8.75 11.01
N PHE A 420 29.70 8.25 11.46
CA PHE A 420 30.18 8.39 12.84
C PHE A 420 30.37 9.85 13.26
N ASP A 421 31.05 10.64 12.43
CA ASP A 421 31.31 12.05 12.72
C ASP A 421 30.02 12.86 12.77
N ASP A 422 29.07 12.58 11.87
CA ASP A 422 27.77 13.23 11.85
C ASP A 422 26.91 12.85 13.06
N LEU A 423 26.90 11.56 13.45
CA LEU A 423 26.22 11.09 14.65
C LEU A 423 26.75 11.79 15.90
N ASN A 424 28.08 11.84 16.08
CA ASN A 424 28.68 12.54 17.22
C ASN A 424 28.34 14.03 17.24
N ARG A 425 28.35 14.67 16.06
CA ARG A 425 28.04 16.09 15.91
C ARG A 425 26.61 16.43 16.31
N VAL A 426 25.64 15.56 16.03
CA VAL A 426 24.21 15.82 16.30
C VAL A 426 23.76 15.32 17.68
N TYR A 427 24.30 14.22 18.20
CA TYR A 427 23.89 13.66 19.49
C TYR A 427 24.52 14.36 20.70
N ALA A 428 25.76 14.86 20.60
CA ALA A 428 26.39 15.59 21.69
C ALA A 428 25.56 16.79 22.19
N PRO A 429 25.09 17.71 21.32
CA PRO A 429 24.25 18.82 21.76
C PRO A 429 22.87 18.37 22.25
N TYR A 430 22.29 17.31 21.68
CA TYR A 430 20.99 16.78 22.13
C TYR A 430 21.07 16.18 23.53
N SER A 431 22.06 15.32 23.78
CA SER A 431 22.27 14.68 25.08
C SER A 431 22.51 15.70 26.19
N ASN A 432 23.22 16.80 25.89
CA ASN A 432 23.50 17.84 26.87
C ASN A 432 22.27 18.66 27.28
N THR A 433 21.23 18.69 26.46
CA THR A 433 20.01 19.47 26.72
C THR A 433 18.77 18.61 26.90
N HIS A 434 18.89 17.28 26.84
CA HIS A 434 17.78 16.34 26.89
C HIS A 434 16.94 16.50 28.16
N ASP A 435 17.58 16.44 29.33
CA ASP A 435 16.87 16.49 30.61
C ASP A 435 16.16 17.84 30.78
N THR A 436 16.83 18.93 30.38
CA THR A 436 16.24 20.27 30.38
C THR A 436 15.05 20.38 29.43
N ALA A 437 15.10 19.74 28.26
CA ALA A 437 13.99 19.71 27.30
C ALA A 437 12.79 18.92 27.83
N VAL A 438 13.03 17.76 28.45
CA VAL A 438 11.98 16.93 29.06
C VAL A 438 11.32 17.66 30.23
N ASP A 439 12.12 18.27 31.11
CA ASP A 439 11.63 19.06 32.24
C ASP A 439 10.82 20.28 31.77
N ALA A 440 11.29 20.97 30.73
CA ALA A 440 10.57 22.12 30.15
C ALA A 440 9.21 21.72 29.57
N LEU A 441 9.15 20.62 28.81
CA LEU A 441 7.90 20.12 28.25
C LEU A 441 6.94 19.65 29.35
N GLY A 442 7.43 18.91 30.33
CA GLY A 442 6.62 18.44 31.46
C GLY A 442 6.14 19.57 32.37
N ALA A 443 6.93 20.64 32.53
CA ALA A 443 6.52 21.84 33.25
C ALA A 443 5.43 22.60 32.47
N ALA A 444 5.57 22.74 31.16
CA ALA A 444 4.58 23.41 30.31
C ALA A 444 3.24 22.65 30.25
N ASP A 445 3.29 21.32 30.16
CA ASP A 445 2.12 20.43 30.22
C ASP A 445 1.33 20.64 31.52
N LYS A 446 2.02 20.65 32.67
CA LYS A 446 1.39 20.86 33.98
C LYS A 446 0.89 22.29 34.19
N ALA A 447 1.59 23.28 33.66
CA ALA A 447 1.30 24.69 33.89
C ALA A 447 0.19 25.24 32.99
N ASN A 448 0.03 24.72 31.77
CA ASN A 448 -0.89 25.25 30.78
C ASN A 448 -1.85 24.15 30.26
N PRO A 449 -3.14 24.16 30.69
CA PRO A 449 -4.14 23.21 30.24
C PRO A 449 -4.34 23.16 28.72
N ARG A 450 -4.01 24.24 28.00
CA ARG A 450 -4.07 24.27 26.53
C ARG A 450 -2.91 23.51 25.90
N VAL A 451 -1.72 23.55 26.51
CA VAL A 451 -0.57 22.73 26.12
C VAL A 451 -0.89 21.27 26.41
N HIS A 452 -1.47 20.96 27.58
CA HIS A 452 -1.93 19.62 27.91
C HIS A 452 -2.94 19.05 26.91
N ALA A 453 -3.97 19.84 26.57
CA ALA A 453 -4.95 19.45 25.56
C ALA A 453 -4.31 19.25 24.18
N PHE A 454 -3.38 20.12 23.78
CA PHE A 454 -2.64 20.00 22.53
C PHE A 454 -1.80 18.70 22.49
N LEU A 455 -1.02 18.41 23.54
CA LEU A 455 -0.19 17.20 23.61
C LEU A 455 -0.99 15.90 23.67
N ARG A 456 -2.23 15.91 24.20
CA ARG A 456 -3.14 14.75 24.09
C ARG A 456 -3.73 14.59 22.69
N VAL A 457 -3.80 15.66 21.90
CA VAL A 457 -4.42 15.68 20.56
C VAL A 457 -3.42 15.34 19.46
N CYS A 458 -2.17 15.77 19.61
CA CYS A 458 -1.03 15.27 18.84
C CYS A 458 -0.77 13.79 19.17
#